data_AF-A0A9X3B871-F1
#
_entry.id   AF-A0A9X3B871-F1
#
_cell.length_a   1.000
_cell.length_b   1.000
_cell.length_c   1.000
_cell.angle_alpha   90.00
_cell.angle_beta   90.00
_cell.angle_gamma   90.00
#
_symmetry.space_group_name_H-M   'P 1'
#
loop_
_entity.id
_entity.type
_entity.pdbx_description
1 polymer ?
#
loop_
_entity_poly.entity_id
_entity_poly.type
_entity_poly.pdbx_seq_one_letter_code
_entity_poly.pdbx_strand_id
1 'polypeptide(L)' 'MGAVVSFSCRDECGKHQTEHCQECARACRSCMEECSRMAA' A
#
# COMPACT_ATOMS: atom_id res chain seq x y z
N MET A 1 9.03 3.75 -12.56
CA MET A 1 8.58 2.34 -12.46
C MET A 1 8.60 1.97 -10.98
N GLY A 2 7.51 2.17 -10.22
CA GLY A 2 7.53 1.95 -8.76
C GLY A 2 6.16 1.99 -8.05
N ALA A 3 5.17 2.69 -8.61
CA ALA A 3 3.86 2.83 -7.95
C ALA A 3 2.88 1.65 -8.15
N VAL A 4 3.08 0.81 -9.18
CA VAL A 4 2.12 -0.27 -9.54
C VAL A 4 2.17 -1.49 -8.61
N VAL A 5 3.27 -1.72 -7.89
CA VAL A 5 3.39 -2.85 -6.94
C VAL A 5 2.62 -2.59 -5.64
N SER A 6 2.44 -1.32 -5.23
CA SER A 6 1.76 -0.98 -3.96
C SER A 6 0.26 -1.23 -3.95
N PHE A 7 -0.43 -1.14 -5.10
CA PHE A 7 -1.89 -1.28 -5.14
C PHE A 7 -2.33 -2.73 -4.91
N SER A 8 -1.71 -3.68 -5.62
CA SER A 8 -2.02 -5.11 -5.48
C SER A 8 -1.64 -5.64 -4.10
N CYS A 9 -0.52 -5.17 -3.53
CA CYS A 9 -0.10 -5.58 -2.19
C CYS A 9 -1.09 -5.07 -1.12
N ARG A 10 -1.54 -3.82 -1.19
CA ARG A 10 -2.55 -3.28 -0.27
C ARG A 10 -3.88 -4.01 -0.37
N ASP A 11 -4.35 -4.31 -1.59
CA ASP A 11 -5.65 -4.97 -1.80
C ASP A 11 -5.65 -6.40 -1.27
N GLU A 12 -4.59 -7.16 -1.56
CA GLU A 12 -4.43 -8.53 -1.04
C GLU A 12 -4.26 -8.54 0.48
N CYS A 13 -3.38 -7.71 1.04
CA CYS A 13 -3.21 -7.64 2.50
C CYS A 13 -4.47 -7.11 3.21
N GLY A 14 -5.28 -6.25 2.58
CA GLY A 14 -6.54 -5.76 3.13
C GLY A 14 -7.63 -6.84 3.29
N LYS A 15 -7.52 -7.96 2.56
CA LYS A 15 -8.44 -9.10 2.68
C LYS A 15 -8.18 -9.96 3.93
N HIS A 16 -7.02 -9.79 4.56
CA HIS A 16 -6.60 -10.58 5.72
C HIS A 16 -6.64 -9.74 7.00
N GLN A 17 -7.32 -10.25 8.03
CA GLN A 17 -7.47 -9.57 9.33
C GLN A 17 -6.33 -9.86 10.31
N THR A 18 -5.17 -10.30 9.83
CA THR A 18 -3.99 -10.54 10.66
C THR A 18 -3.23 -9.23 10.91
N GLU A 19 -2.63 -9.10 12.09
CA GLU A 19 -1.92 -7.88 12.52
C GLU A 19 -0.87 -7.44 11.48
N HIS A 20 -0.03 -8.38 11.05
CA HIS A 20 0.99 -8.15 10.04
C HIS A 20 0.42 -7.66 8.69
N CYS A 21 -0.71 -8.22 8.24
CA CYS A 21 -1.34 -7.79 7.00
C CYS A 21 -1.94 -6.37 7.11
N GLN A 22 -2.45 -5.99 8.30
CA GLN A 22 -2.91 -4.61 8.52
C GLN A 22 -1.78 -3.60 8.57
N GLU A 23 -0.62 -3.95 9.13
CA GLU A 23 0.58 -3.11 9.08
C GLU A 23 1.09 -2.94 7.65
N CYS A 24 1.17 -4.04 6.90
CA CYS A 24 1.57 -4.02 5.49
C CYS A 24 0.63 -3.12 4.65
N ALA A 25 -0.68 -3.29 4.78
CA ALA A 25 -1.67 -2.49 4.06
C ALA A 25 -1.59 -0.98 4.42
N ARG A 26 -1.27 -0.65 5.68
CA ARG A 26 -1.03 0.74 6.12
C ARG A 26 0.22 1.32 5.48
N ALA A 27 1.34 0.59 5.50
CA ALA A 27 2.59 1.02 4.87
C ALA A 27 2.43 1.25 3.36
N CYS A 28 1.74 0.34 2.66
CA CYS A 28 1.44 0.50 1.23
C CYS A 28 0.60 1.75 0.95
N ARG A 29 -0.37 2.09 1.82
CA ARG A 29 -1.18 3.30 1.68
C ARG A 29 -0.32 4.56 1.79
N SER A 30 0.52 4.65 2.83
CA SER A 30 1.44 5.79 2.99
C SER A 30 2.39 5.94 1.81
N CYS A 31 2.94 4.83 1.30
CA CYS A 31 3.78 4.85 0.11
C CYS A 31 3.06 5.40 -1.12
N MET A 32 1.79 5.04 -1.34
CA MET A 32 1.00 5.57 -2.47
C MET A 32 0.65 7.04 -2.32
N GLU A 33 0.35 7.51 -1.11
CA GLU A 33 0.09 8.94 -0.85
C GLU A 33 1.34 9.78 -1.17
N GLU A 34 2.52 9.35 -0.74
CA GLU A 34 3.78 10.03 -1.05
C GLU A 34 4.11 9.98 -2.55
N CYS A 35 3.94 8.83 -3.20
CA CYS A 35 4.09 8.74 -4.65
C CYS A 35 3.14 9.67 -5.41
N SER A 36 1.91 9.86 -4.90
CA SER A 36 0.93 10.76 -5.50
C SER A 36 1.31 12.23 -5.31
N ARG A 37 1.87 12.59 -4.14
CA ARG A 37 2.40 13.94 -3.89
C ARG A 37 3.59 14.28 -4.79
N MET A 38 4.48 13.33 -5.04
CA MET A 38 5.64 13.52 -5.90
C MET A 38 5.30 13.57 -7.41
N ALA A 39 4.16 13.00 -7.79
CA ALA A 39 3.67 12.99 -9.17
C ALA A 39 2.77 14.18 -9.53
N ALA A 40 2.47 15.06 -8.56
CA ALA A 40 1.72 16.31 -8.72
C ALA A 40 2.68 17.49 -8.88
#